data_AF-A0A1W1EFE7-F1
#
_entry.id   AF-A0A1W1EFE7-F1
#
_cell.length_a   1.000
_cell.length_b   1.000
_cell.length_c   1.000
_cell.angle_alpha   90.00
_cell.angle_beta   90.00
_cell.angle_gamma   90.00
#
_symmetry.space_group_name_H-M   'P 1'
#
loop_
_entity.id
_entity.type
_entity.pdbx_description
1 polymer ?
#
loop_
_entity_poly.entity_id
_entity_poly.type
_entity_poly.pdbx_seq_one_letter_code
_entity_poly.pdbx_strand_id
1 'polypeptide(L)'
;MKNLIDKSDKTLDYLSKSDVAYQMTMALSNLNGHYKNEINSYVKELQESILQIEKIKNEISLHEKTLEPQNKTFESLKHDVNYELLLLERLNNTFIQDSKLLTELNSFLEDSKDSGRFYEKKNALANLLSEIKDVEKKVLMKELEKENILLEMKPIVKKIEMLKYKLNEVELEKHFLESTKIHQIAQHENISDQKDESENIDIEEVIDTDVTSK
;
A
#
# COMPACT_ATOMS: atom_id res chain seq x y z
N MET A 1 10.43 -88.92 -41.29
CA MET A 1 10.22 -87.63 -41.98
C MET A 1 8.75 -87.24 -41.92
N LYS A 2 8.43 -86.25 -41.09
CA LYS A 2 7.35 -85.24 -41.18
C LYS A 2 7.59 -84.36 -39.93
N ASN A 3 8.18 -83.16 -40.09
CA ASN A 3 7.49 -81.88 -40.28
C ASN A 3 6.48 -81.62 -39.14
N LEU A 4 6.46 -80.52 -38.38
CA LEU A 4 6.96 -79.15 -38.52
C LEU A 4 6.82 -78.45 -37.14
N ILE A 5 7.74 -77.52 -36.85
CA ILE A 5 7.49 -76.16 -36.32
C ILE A 5 6.76 -76.01 -34.97
N ASP A 6 7.58 -75.69 -33.96
CA ASP A 6 7.55 -74.44 -33.19
C ASP A 6 6.18 -73.79 -32.92
N LYS A 7 5.80 -73.75 -31.65
CA LYS A 7 5.01 -72.64 -31.12
C LYS A 7 5.58 -72.25 -29.76
N SER A 8 6.41 -71.22 -29.79
CA SER A 8 6.49 -70.21 -28.74
C SER A 8 5.07 -69.83 -28.31
N ASP A 9 4.57 -70.41 -27.22
CA ASP A 9 3.46 -69.80 -26.49
C ASP A 9 4.03 -68.59 -25.77
N LYS A 10 4.07 -67.48 -26.52
CA LYS A 10 3.94 -66.14 -25.95
C LYS A 10 2.68 -66.19 -25.09
N THR A 11 2.86 -66.29 -23.77
CA THR A 11 1.81 -65.98 -22.79
C THR A 11 1.46 -64.51 -22.96
N LEU A 12 0.57 -64.24 -23.92
CA LEU A 12 -0.17 -63.00 -23.97
C LEU A 12 -1.08 -63.04 -22.74
N ASP A 13 -0.78 -62.18 -21.78
CA ASP A 13 -1.56 -62.02 -20.56
C ASP A 13 -2.94 -61.45 -20.94
N TYR A 14 -3.91 -62.33 -21.20
CA TYR A 14 -5.28 -61.94 -21.49
C TYR A 14 -5.96 -61.55 -20.19
N LEU A 15 -5.83 -60.28 -19.80
CA LEU A 15 -6.68 -59.68 -18.77
C LEU A 15 -8.16 -59.96 -19.08
N SER A 16 -8.86 -60.59 -18.13
CA SER A 16 -10.29 -60.82 -18.22
C SER A 16 -11.03 -59.49 -18.37
N LYS A 17 -12.10 -59.44 -19.16
CA LYS A 17 -12.98 -58.26 -19.25
C LYS A 17 -13.46 -57.76 -17.88
N SER A 18 -13.56 -58.67 -16.90
CA SER A 18 -13.90 -58.35 -15.51
C SER A 18 -12.77 -57.59 -14.80
N ASP A 19 -11.51 -57.95 -15.05
CA ASP A 19 -10.35 -57.31 -14.41
C ASP A 19 -10.11 -55.93 -15.02
N VAL A 20 -10.30 -55.77 -16.33
CA VAL A 20 -10.27 -54.47 -17.00
C VAL A 20 -11.38 -53.56 -16.49
N ALA A 21 -12.61 -54.06 -16.33
CA ALA A 21 -13.72 -53.29 -15.79
C ALA A 21 -13.50 -52.89 -14.31
N TYR A 22 -12.90 -53.77 -13.52
CA TYR A 22 -12.55 -53.49 -12.13
C TYR A 22 -11.46 -52.42 -12.01
N GLN A 23 -10.37 -52.55 -12.79
CA GLN A 23 -9.30 -51.55 -12.84
C GLN A 23 -9.80 -50.19 -13.32
N MET A 24 -10.69 -50.17 -14.32
CA MET A 24 -11.29 -48.93 -14.83
C MET A 24 -12.20 -48.27 -13.77
N THR A 25 -12.96 -49.05 -13.02
CA THR A 25 -13.80 -48.54 -11.92
C THR A 25 -12.95 -47.96 -10.79
N MET A 26 -11.85 -48.64 -10.43
CA MET A 26 -10.90 -48.13 -9.44
C MET A 26 -10.20 -46.85 -9.91
N ALA A 27 -9.79 -46.79 -11.18
CA ALA A 27 -9.20 -45.59 -11.78
C ALA A 27 -10.17 -44.41 -11.75
N LEU A 28 -11.43 -44.61 -12.17
CA LEU A 28 -12.48 -43.59 -12.12
C LEU A 28 -12.80 -43.14 -10.68
N SER A 29 -12.79 -44.07 -9.73
CA SER A 29 -13.03 -43.72 -8.33
C SER A 29 -11.89 -42.89 -7.74
N ASN A 30 -10.64 -43.22 -8.08
CA ASN A 30 -9.46 -42.44 -7.68
C ASN A 30 -9.47 -41.05 -8.32
N LEU A 31 -9.82 -40.96 -9.60
CA LEU A 31 -9.98 -39.71 -10.35
C LEU A 31 -10.99 -38.79 -9.66
N ASN A 32 -12.17 -39.32 -9.37
CA ASN A 32 -13.24 -38.59 -8.72
C ASN A 32 -12.84 -38.14 -7.30
N GLY A 33 -12.09 -38.97 -6.58
CA GLY A 33 -11.51 -38.62 -5.29
C GLY A 33 -10.52 -37.45 -5.38
N HIS A 34 -9.63 -37.47 -6.36
CA HIS A 34 -8.66 -36.40 -6.63
C HIS A 34 -9.36 -35.08 -6.99
N TYR A 35 -10.26 -35.09 -7.99
CA TYR A 35 -11.02 -33.89 -8.36
C TYR A 35 -11.76 -33.29 -7.18
N LYS A 36 -12.43 -34.12 -6.36
CA LYS A 36 -13.16 -33.65 -5.19
C LYS A 36 -12.23 -32.98 -4.17
N ASN A 37 -11.05 -33.55 -3.93
CA ASN A 37 -10.07 -32.98 -3.01
C ASN A 37 -9.52 -31.64 -3.52
N GLU A 38 -9.16 -31.56 -4.80
CA GLU A 38 -8.65 -30.35 -5.43
C GLU A 38 -9.69 -29.22 -5.46
N ILE A 39 -10.94 -29.54 -5.81
CA ILE A 39 -12.05 -28.57 -5.77
C ILE A 39 -12.28 -28.07 -4.33
N ASN A 40 -12.24 -28.96 -3.33
CA ASN A 40 -12.40 -28.55 -1.94
C ASN A 40 -11.24 -27.66 -1.46
N SER A 41 -10.00 -27.96 -1.87
CA SER A 41 -8.84 -27.10 -1.56
C SER A 41 -9.00 -25.73 -2.20
N TYR A 42 -9.38 -25.67 -3.47
CA TYR A 42 -9.66 -24.43 -4.18
C TYR A 42 -10.75 -23.59 -3.49
N VAL A 43 -11.88 -24.21 -3.14
CA VAL A 43 -12.98 -23.51 -2.44
C VAL A 43 -12.49 -22.95 -1.11
N LYS A 44 -11.70 -23.71 -0.35
CA LYS A 44 -11.16 -23.27 0.93
C LYS A 44 -10.21 -22.07 0.78
N GLU A 45 -9.28 -22.12 -0.16
CA GLU A 45 -8.34 -21.02 -0.42
C GLU A 45 -9.06 -19.74 -0.89
N LEU A 46 -10.11 -19.89 -1.71
CA LEU A 46 -10.93 -18.78 -2.16
C LEU A 46 -11.71 -18.15 -1.00
N GLN A 47 -12.27 -18.97 -0.10
CA GLN A 47 -12.92 -18.49 1.12
C GLN A 47 -11.94 -17.77 2.04
N GLU A 48 -10.74 -18.33 2.24
CA GLU A 48 -9.69 -17.69 3.04
C GLU A 48 -9.30 -16.32 2.46
N SER A 49 -9.15 -16.22 1.14
CA SER A 49 -8.85 -14.95 0.44
C SER A 49 -9.96 -13.91 0.65
N ILE A 50 -11.23 -14.31 0.54
CA ILE A 50 -12.39 -13.42 0.79
C ILE A 50 -12.37 -12.91 2.23
N LEU A 51 -12.18 -13.80 3.21
CA LEU A 51 -12.13 -13.41 4.62
C LEU A 51 -10.96 -12.45 4.92
N GLN A 52 -9.80 -12.67 4.30
CA GLN A 52 -8.66 -11.76 4.43
C GLN A 52 -8.95 -10.38 3.83
N ILE A 53 -9.57 -10.32 2.64
CA ILE A 53 -9.99 -9.07 2.00
C ILE A 53 -10.95 -8.29 2.90
N GLU A 54 -11.97 -8.95 3.45
CA GLU A 54 -12.94 -8.33 4.35
C GLU A 54 -12.27 -7.79 5.62
N LYS A 55 -11.36 -8.57 6.22
CA LYS A 55 -10.60 -8.15 7.40
C LYS A 55 -9.78 -6.90 7.12
N ILE A 56 -9.04 -6.88 6.00
CA ILE A 56 -8.21 -5.73 5.62
C ILE A 56 -9.10 -4.50 5.35
N LYS A 57 -10.24 -4.66 4.65
CA LYS A 57 -11.21 -3.58 4.41
C LYS A 57 -11.76 -3.01 5.71
N ASN A 58 -12.09 -3.86 6.68
CA ASN A 58 -12.54 -3.44 7.99
C ASN A 58 -11.45 -2.68 8.77
N GLU A 59 -10.20 -3.16 8.75
CA GLU A 59 -9.07 -2.47 9.37
C GLU A 59 -8.81 -1.09 8.74
N ILE A 60 -8.88 -0.97 7.40
CA ILE A 60 -8.78 0.32 6.70
C ILE A 60 -9.90 1.26 7.16
N SER A 61 -11.16 0.78 7.16
CA SER A 61 -12.31 1.60 7.57
C SER A 61 -12.18 2.08 9.03
N LEU A 62 -11.65 1.23 9.92
CA LEU A 62 -11.40 1.61 11.31
C LEU A 62 -10.38 2.75 11.40
N HIS A 63 -9.24 2.62 10.71
CA HIS A 63 -8.22 3.66 10.70
C HIS A 63 -8.70 4.96 10.05
N GLU A 64 -9.48 4.89 8.97
CA GLU A 64 -10.08 6.06 8.32
C GLU A 64 -11.05 6.79 9.26
N LYS A 65 -11.87 6.06 10.04
CA LYS A 65 -12.74 6.64 11.07
C LYS A 65 -11.95 7.31 12.20
N THR A 66 -10.80 6.76 12.58
CA THR A 66 -9.91 7.40 13.56
C THR A 66 -9.29 8.69 13.01
N LEU A 67 -8.96 8.72 11.71
CA LEU A 67 -8.35 9.87 11.05
C LEU A 67 -9.36 11.02 10.80
N GLU A 68 -10.63 10.71 10.58
CA GLU A 68 -11.68 11.68 10.25
C GLU A 68 -11.75 12.90 11.21
N PRO A 69 -11.83 12.73 12.55
CA PRO A 69 -11.86 13.88 13.46
C PRO A 69 -10.56 14.69 13.42
N GLN A 70 -9.39 14.04 13.31
CA GLN A 70 -8.10 14.72 13.22
C GLN A 70 -7.98 15.55 11.94
N ASN A 71 -8.46 15.03 10.81
CA ASN A 71 -8.55 15.76 9.54
C ASN A 71 -9.43 17.03 9.66
N LYS A 72 -10.59 16.92 10.32
CA LYS A 72 -11.49 18.07 10.53
C LYS A 72 -10.81 19.15 11.37
N THR A 73 -10.16 18.76 12.47
CA THR A 73 -9.40 19.68 13.32
C THR A 73 -8.25 20.33 12.54
N PHE A 74 -7.50 19.54 11.77
CA PHE A 74 -6.40 20.03 10.95
C PHE A 74 -6.83 21.08 9.92
N GLU A 75 -7.92 20.84 9.19
CA GLU A 75 -8.41 21.81 8.21
C GLU A 75 -8.98 23.07 8.88
N SER A 76 -9.69 22.95 10.00
CA SER A 76 -10.11 24.12 10.79
C SER A 76 -8.91 24.96 11.20
N LEU A 77 -7.88 24.31 11.73
CA LEU A 77 -6.70 24.99 12.24
C LEU A 77 -5.88 25.64 11.12
N LYS A 78 -5.86 25.05 9.93
CA LYS A 78 -5.28 25.66 8.73
C LYS A 78 -5.99 26.95 8.33
N HIS A 79 -7.33 27.00 8.42
CA HIS A 79 -8.08 28.23 8.22
C HIS A 79 -7.75 29.28 9.28
N ASP A 80 -7.65 28.86 10.55
CA ASP A 80 -7.32 29.74 11.66
C ASP A 80 -5.91 30.33 11.52
N VAL A 81 -4.91 29.54 11.13
CA VAL A 81 -3.55 30.03 10.83
C VAL A 81 -3.58 31.04 9.70
N ASN A 82 -4.29 30.74 8.61
CA ASN A 82 -4.37 31.65 7.46
C ASN A 82 -5.03 32.99 7.83
N TYR A 83 -6.08 32.96 8.65
CA TYR A 83 -6.72 34.17 9.15
C TYR A 83 -5.75 35.03 9.96
N GLU A 84 -5.01 34.43 10.90
CA GLU A 84 -4.06 35.16 11.74
C GLU A 84 -2.88 35.71 10.93
N LEU A 85 -2.43 34.98 9.90
CA LEU A 85 -1.39 35.47 8.97
C LEU A 85 -1.86 36.71 8.19
N LEU A 86 -3.11 36.71 7.70
CA LEU A 86 -3.69 37.88 7.02
C LEU A 86 -3.83 39.08 7.98
N LEU A 87 -4.20 38.82 9.23
CA LEU A 87 -4.24 39.86 10.27
C LEU A 87 -2.84 40.41 10.54
N LEU A 88 -1.84 39.54 10.69
CA LEU A 88 -0.44 39.92 10.91
C LEU A 88 0.10 40.76 9.76
N GLU A 89 -0.18 40.37 8.51
CA GLU A 89 0.20 41.14 7.33
C GLU A 89 -0.42 42.54 7.35
N ARG A 90 -1.71 42.65 7.67
CA ARG A 90 -2.41 43.94 7.79
C ARG A 90 -1.79 44.82 8.89
N LEU A 91 -1.51 44.25 10.07
CA LEU A 91 -0.92 44.98 11.18
C LEU A 91 0.51 45.45 10.84
N ASN A 92 1.32 44.60 10.21
CA ASN A 92 2.66 44.95 9.74
C ASN A 92 2.62 46.07 8.69
N ASN A 93 1.68 46.00 7.74
CA ASN A 93 1.50 47.07 6.75
C ASN A 93 1.13 48.41 7.43
N THR A 94 0.24 48.36 8.43
CA THR A 94 -0.14 49.54 9.22
C THR A 94 1.06 50.08 10.00
N PHE A 95 1.86 49.21 10.61
CA PHE A 95 3.06 49.58 11.36
C PHE A 95 4.10 50.25 10.47
N ILE A 96 4.34 49.72 9.27
CA ILE A 96 5.26 50.31 8.30
C ILE A 96 4.79 51.70 7.86
N GLN A 97 3.50 51.88 7.59
CA GLN A 97 2.94 53.19 7.22
C GLN A 97 3.06 54.20 8.36
N ASP A 98 2.70 53.79 9.58
CA ASP A 98 2.75 54.64 10.76
C ASP A 98 4.18 55.01 11.15
N SER A 99 5.12 54.07 10.99
CA SER A 99 6.55 54.30 11.22
C SER A 99 7.13 55.34 10.26
N LYS A 100 6.73 55.32 8.98
CA LYS A 100 7.11 56.35 8.01
C LYS A 100 6.56 57.71 8.41
N LEU A 101 5.27 57.80 8.74
CA LEU A 101 4.64 59.04 9.22
C LEU A 101 5.31 59.58 10.48
N LEU A 102 5.69 58.72 11.43
CA LEU A 102 6.41 59.14 12.63
C LEU A 102 7.79 59.72 12.28
N THR A 103 8.48 59.13 11.30
CA THR A 103 9.79 59.61 10.84
C THR A 103 9.68 60.98 10.17
N GLU A 104 8.63 61.19 9.36
CA GLU A 104 8.30 62.49 8.78
C GLU A 104 7.99 63.51 9.89
N LEU A 105 7.12 63.17 10.84
CA LEU A 105 6.80 64.03 11.98
C LEU A 105 8.04 64.40 12.80
N ASN A 106 8.99 63.47 12.98
CA ASN A 106 10.24 63.75 13.68
C ASN A 106 11.05 64.85 12.97
N SER A 107 11.14 64.78 11.63
CA SER A 107 11.83 65.82 10.84
C SER A 107 11.16 67.19 10.98
N PHE A 108 9.83 67.24 11.01
CA PHE A 108 9.10 68.50 11.24
C PHE A 108 9.16 68.98 12.68
N LEU A 109 9.47 68.12 13.64
CA LEU A 109 9.53 68.49 15.06
C LEU A 109 10.78 69.27 15.42
N GLU A 110 11.89 68.96 14.74
CA GLU A 110 13.10 69.78 14.74
C GLU A 110 12.78 71.21 14.30
N ASP A 111 11.76 71.39 13.43
CA ASP A 111 11.36 72.67 12.86
C ASP A 111 10.19 73.38 13.58
N SER A 112 9.25 72.67 14.22
CA SER A 112 7.91 73.23 14.55
C SER A 112 7.42 73.14 16.00
N LYS A 113 8.18 72.58 16.95
CA LYS A 113 7.77 72.42 18.39
C LYS A 113 6.44 71.68 18.63
N ASP A 114 5.81 71.03 17.64
CA ASP A 114 4.56 70.27 17.83
C ASP A 114 4.83 68.86 18.40
N SER A 115 5.35 68.80 19.63
CA SER A 115 5.78 67.56 20.29
C SER A 115 4.65 66.61 20.65
N GLY A 116 3.44 67.13 20.87
CA GLY A 116 2.29 66.34 21.34
C GLY A 116 1.91 65.21 20.38
N ARG A 117 1.69 65.56 19.10
CA ARG A 117 1.28 64.60 18.05
C ARG A 117 2.30 63.51 17.80
N PHE A 118 3.58 63.83 17.91
CA PHE A 118 4.65 62.85 17.78
C PHE A 118 4.65 61.83 18.91
N TYR A 119 4.54 62.27 20.16
CA TYR A 119 4.49 61.35 21.30
C TYR A 119 3.22 60.47 21.25
N GLU A 120 2.08 61.02 20.84
CA GLU A 120 0.85 60.25 20.60
C GLU A 120 1.08 59.15 19.55
N LYS A 121 1.64 59.51 18.39
CA LYS A 121 1.89 58.54 17.31
C LYS A 121 2.94 57.50 17.69
N LYS A 122 3.98 57.89 18.43
CA LYS A 122 5.00 56.98 18.97
C LYS A 122 4.39 55.95 19.93
N ASN A 123 3.49 56.38 20.81
CA ASN A 123 2.79 55.48 21.73
C ASN A 123 1.84 54.54 20.97
N ALA A 124 1.13 55.04 19.96
CA ALA A 124 0.28 54.22 19.10
C ALA A 124 1.09 53.12 18.37
N LEU A 125 2.27 53.45 17.84
CA LEU A 125 3.20 52.48 17.24
C LEU A 125 3.69 51.43 18.23
N ALA A 126 3.98 51.82 19.48
CA ALA A 126 4.38 50.87 20.51
C ALA A 126 3.26 49.88 20.85
N ASN A 127 2.01 50.36 20.93
CA ASN A 127 0.83 49.51 21.13
C ASN A 127 0.63 48.54 19.95
N LEU A 128 0.74 49.06 18.72
CA LEU A 128 0.62 48.24 17.51
C LEU A 128 1.71 47.17 17.44
N LEU A 129 2.94 47.48 17.85
CA LEU A 129 4.02 46.49 17.93
C LEU A 129 3.73 45.40 18.96
N SER A 130 3.10 45.75 20.10
CA SER A 130 2.66 44.76 21.08
C SER A 130 1.58 43.83 20.48
N GLU A 131 0.60 44.41 19.78
CA GLU A 131 -0.45 43.65 19.11
C GLU A 131 0.13 42.69 18.05
N ILE A 132 1.08 43.16 17.24
CA ILE A 132 1.81 42.33 16.27
C ILE A 132 2.46 41.14 16.97
N LYS A 133 3.20 41.36 18.05
CA LYS A 133 3.86 40.27 18.81
C LYS A 133 2.87 39.27 19.38
N ASP A 134 1.72 39.74 19.86
CA ASP A 134 0.67 38.86 20.38
C ASP A 134 0.07 37.99 19.27
N VAL A 135 -0.15 38.56 18.08
CA VAL A 135 -0.61 37.80 16.90
C VAL A 135 0.46 36.83 16.42
N GLU A 136 1.74 37.23 16.32
CA GLU A 136 2.85 36.34 15.97
C GLU A 136 2.93 35.12 16.90
N LYS A 137 2.79 35.36 18.21
CA LYS A 137 2.77 34.27 19.19
C LYS A 137 1.57 33.34 18.97
N LYS A 138 0.38 33.88 18.67
CA LYS A 138 -0.80 33.06 18.36
C LYS A 138 -0.60 32.21 17.11
N VAL A 139 -0.03 32.80 16.04
CA VAL A 139 0.31 32.06 14.81
C VAL A 139 1.24 30.91 15.14
N LEU A 140 2.34 31.17 15.85
CA LEU A 140 3.31 30.15 16.23
C LEU A 140 2.69 29.02 17.05
N MET A 141 1.82 29.35 18.01
CA MET A 141 1.11 28.34 18.81
C MET A 141 0.20 27.46 17.94
N LYS A 142 -0.55 28.06 17.01
CA LYS A 142 -1.39 27.31 16.07
C LYS A 142 -0.55 26.45 15.13
N GLU A 143 0.55 26.97 14.59
CA GLU A 143 1.47 26.19 13.74
C GLU A 143 2.06 24.98 14.48
N LEU A 144 2.41 25.14 15.76
CA LEU A 144 2.87 24.02 16.59
C LEU A 144 1.77 22.97 16.79
N GLU A 145 0.53 23.40 17.05
CA GLU A 145 -0.62 22.50 17.17
C GLU A 145 -0.88 21.75 15.86
N LYS A 146 -0.76 22.43 14.72
CA LYS A 146 -0.81 21.81 13.38
C LYS A 146 0.22 20.70 13.23
N GLU A 147 1.46 20.96 13.65
CA GLU A 147 2.54 19.98 13.55
C GLU A 147 2.32 18.77 14.45
N ASN A 148 1.82 18.99 15.67
CA ASN A 148 1.45 17.90 16.59
C ASN A 148 0.37 17.00 15.99
N ILE A 149 -0.68 17.57 15.40
CA ILE A 149 -1.74 16.80 14.72
C ILE A 149 -1.14 15.99 13.55
N LEU A 150 -0.25 16.58 12.76
CA LEU A 150 0.42 15.86 11.67
C LEU A 150 1.28 14.70 12.16
N LEU A 151 1.95 14.84 13.31
CA LEU A 151 2.74 13.76 13.92
C LEU A 151 1.86 12.57 14.33
N GLU A 152 0.64 12.83 14.81
CA GLU A 152 -0.33 11.78 15.14
C GLU A 152 -0.94 11.12 13.88
N MET A 153 -1.23 11.92 12.85
CA MET A 153 -1.88 11.43 11.62
C MET A 153 -0.96 10.60 10.74
N LYS A 154 0.32 11.00 10.60
CA LYS A 154 1.32 10.34 9.74
C LYS A 154 1.38 8.81 9.89
N PRO A 155 1.51 8.23 11.11
CA PRO A 155 1.57 6.78 11.26
C PRO A 155 0.27 6.09 10.82
N ILE A 156 -0.89 6.72 11.02
CA ILE A 156 -2.19 6.18 10.62
C ILE A 156 -2.29 6.15 9.09
N VAL A 157 -1.92 7.25 8.42
CA VAL A 157 -1.90 7.34 6.96
C VAL A 157 -0.99 6.26 6.37
N LYS A 158 0.24 6.13 6.89
CA LYS A 158 1.18 5.10 6.46
C LYS A 158 0.63 3.67 6.65
N LYS A 159 -0.09 3.43 7.76
CA LYS A 159 -0.73 2.14 8.02
C LYS A 159 -1.85 1.86 7.02
N ILE A 160 -2.69 2.85 6.70
CA ILE A 160 -3.73 2.74 5.68
C ILE A 160 -3.12 2.42 4.31
N GLU A 161 -2.05 3.12 3.90
CA GLU A 161 -1.36 2.86 2.63
C GLU A 161 -0.80 1.44 2.56
N MET A 162 -0.16 0.97 3.63
CA MET A 162 0.34 -0.40 3.73
C MET A 162 -0.80 -1.43 3.63
N LEU A 163 -1.94 -1.18 4.28
CA LEU A 163 -3.11 -2.05 4.20
C LEU A 163 -3.73 -2.04 2.79
N LYS A 164 -3.76 -0.89 2.11
CA LYS A 164 -4.24 -0.78 0.72
C LYS A 164 -3.34 -1.56 -0.25
N TYR A 165 -2.03 -1.50 -0.05
CA TYR A 165 -1.09 -2.34 -0.81
C TYR A 165 -1.36 -3.82 -0.60
N LYS A 166 -1.48 -4.25 0.67
CA LYS A 166 -1.78 -5.64 1.02
C LYS A 166 -3.13 -6.10 0.48
N LEU A 167 -4.14 -5.23 0.51
CA LEU A 167 -5.46 -5.53 -0.05
C LEU A 167 -5.35 -5.86 -1.54
N ASN A 168 -4.62 -5.03 -2.29
CA ASN A 168 -4.41 -5.23 -3.72
C ASN A 168 -3.66 -6.55 -4.00
N GLU A 169 -2.66 -6.89 -3.20
CA GLU A 169 -1.94 -8.18 -3.30
C GLU A 169 -2.89 -9.37 -3.14
N VAL A 170 -3.70 -9.39 -2.08
CA VAL A 170 -4.68 -10.48 -1.85
C VAL A 170 -5.78 -10.51 -2.90
N GLU A 171 -6.23 -9.35 -3.40
CA GLU A 171 -7.22 -9.28 -4.50
C GLU A 171 -6.65 -9.85 -5.81
N LEU A 172 -5.36 -9.61 -6.10
CA LEU A 172 -4.67 -10.21 -7.25
C LEU A 172 -4.50 -11.72 -7.09
N GLU A 173 -4.11 -12.20 -5.90
CA GLU A 173 -4.01 -13.64 -5.61
C GLU A 173 -5.38 -14.32 -5.78
N LYS A 174 -6.45 -13.73 -5.24
CA LYS A 174 -7.82 -14.22 -5.43
C LYS A 174 -8.18 -14.30 -6.92
N HIS A 175 -7.90 -13.27 -7.69
CA HIS A 175 -8.18 -13.27 -9.14
C HIS A 175 -7.37 -14.34 -9.89
N PHE A 176 -6.11 -14.55 -9.49
CA PHE A 176 -5.28 -15.62 -10.05
C PHE A 176 -5.87 -17.00 -9.74
N LEU A 177 -6.29 -17.24 -8.49
CA LEU A 177 -6.97 -18.47 -8.09
C LEU A 177 -8.23 -18.68 -8.95
N GLU A 178 -9.09 -17.67 -9.07
CA GLU A 178 -10.35 -17.74 -9.82
C GLU A 178 -10.16 -18.01 -11.31
N SER A 179 -9.09 -17.49 -11.91
CA SER A 179 -8.83 -17.62 -13.35
C SER A 179 -8.08 -18.91 -13.72
N THR A 180 -7.12 -19.32 -12.90
CA THR A 180 -6.09 -20.28 -13.33
C THR A 180 -6.19 -21.62 -12.62
N LYS A 181 -6.59 -21.65 -11.34
CA LYS A 181 -6.46 -22.87 -10.53
C LYS A 181 -7.43 -23.98 -10.94
N ILE A 182 -8.65 -23.64 -11.36
CA ILE A 182 -9.60 -24.63 -11.91
C ILE A 182 -9.07 -25.26 -13.22
N HIS A 183 -8.43 -24.46 -14.08
CA HIS A 183 -7.83 -24.96 -15.31
C HIS A 183 -6.62 -25.87 -15.03
N GLN A 184 -5.81 -25.56 -14.02
CA GLN A 184 -4.70 -26.40 -13.59
C GLN A 184 -5.17 -27.74 -13.02
N ILE A 185 -6.24 -27.75 -12.23
CA ILE A 185 -6.87 -28.98 -11.72
C ILE A 185 -7.29 -29.90 -12.88
N ALA A 186 -7.82 -29.33 -13.98
CA ALA A 186 -8.19 -30.09 -15.17
C ALA A 186 -7.00 -30.55 -16.05
N GLN A 187 -5.82 -29.95 -15.90
CA GLN A 187 -4.63 -30.24 -16.74
C GLN A 187 -3.66 -31.24 -16.10
N HIS A 188 -3.65 -31.38 -14.78
CA HIS A 188 -2.73 -32.28 -14.05
C HIS A 188 -2.92 -33.78 -14.36
N GLU A 189 -3.96 -34.15 -15.11
CA GLU A 189 -4.22 -35.54 -15.55
C GLU A 189 -3.56 -35.90 -16.89
N ASN A 190 -3.06 -34.93 -17.66
CA ASN A 190 -2.44 -35.22 -18.97
C ASN A 190 -0.92 -35.51 -18.89
N ILE A 191 -0.31 -35.48 -17.70
CA ILE A 191 1.16 -35.55 -17.54
C ILE A 191 1.64 -36.76 -16.70
N SER A 192 0.74 -37.57 -16.10
CA SER A 192 1.19 -38.70 -15.26
C SER A 192 1.76 -39.91 -16.03
N ASP A 193 1.78 -39.90 -17.37
CA ASP A 193 2.27 -41.02 -18.19
C ASP A 193 3.71 -40.85 -18.72
N GLN A 194 4.48 -39.87 -18.23
CA GLN A 194 5.90 -39.73 -18.58
C GLN A 194 6.81 -39.65 -17.35
N LYS A 195 6.89 -40.74 -16.60
CA LYS A 195 8.03 -41.05 -15.74
C LYS A 195 8.33 -42.53 -15.81
N ASP A 196 9.07 -42.93 -16.83
CA ASP A 196 10.01 -44.05 -16.80
C ASP A 196 10.86 -43.98 -18.07
N GLU A 197 11.98 -43.26 -17.99
CA GLU A 197 13.24 -43.61 -18.66
C GLU A 197 14.32 -42.63 -18.17
N SER A 198 14.92 -42.98 -17.05
CA SER A 198 16.23 -42.50 -16.64
C SER A 198 17.29 -43.21 -17.48
N GLU A 199 18.02 -42.48 -18.33
CA GLU A 199 19.40 -42.86 -18.66
C GLU A 199 20.37 -41.85 -18.04
N ASN A 200 21.19 -42.40 -17.15
CA ASN A 200 22.46 -41.86 -16.69
C ASN A 200 23.24 -41.24 -17.85
N ILE A 201 23.69 -39.99 -17.69
CA ILE A 201 24.99 -39.59 -18.21
C ILE A 201 25.73 -38.87 -17.08
N ASP A 202 26.82 -39.52 -16.66
CA ASP A 202 27.82 -39.02 -15.75
C ASP A 202 28.45 -37.70 -16.23
N ILE A 203 28.86 -36.94 -15.23
CA ILE A 203 29.48 -35.61 -15.25
C ILE A 203 30.78 -35.61 -16.06
N GLU A 204 30.98 -34.59 -16.93
CA GLU A 204 32.31 -34.04 -17.17
C GLU A 204 32.32 -32.52 -16.98
N GLU A 205 33.10 -32.16 -15.97
CA GLU A 205 33.56 -30.84 -15.57
C GLU A 205 34.48 -30.26 -16.65
N VAL A 206 34.12 -29.10 -17.22
CA VAL A 206 35.09 -28.21 -17.87
C VAL A 206 34.85 -26.80 -17.36
N ILE A 207 35.59 -26.47 -16.31
CA ILE A 207 35.89 -25.09 -15.93
C ILE A 207 36.90 -24.59 -16.97
N ASP A 208 36.48 -23.68 -17.84
CA ASP A 208 37.42 -22.88 -18.63
C ASP A 208 37.46 -21.45 -18.06
N THR A 209 38.51 -21.23 -17.29
CA THR A 209 39.01 -19.94 -16.84
C THR A 209 39.69 -19.17 -17.99
N ASP A 210 39.49 -17.86 -18.00
CA ASP A 210 40.32 -16.82 -18.65
C ASP A 210 40.55 -16.92 -20.16
N VAL A 211 40.04 -15.93 -20.91
CA VAL A 211 40.92 -15.03 -21.69
C VAL A 211 40.33 -13.62 -21.72
N THR A 212 41.14 -12.70 -21.21
CA THR A 212 41.07 -11.23 -21.21
C THR A 212 41.10 -10.60 -22.62
N SER A 213 40.94 -9.27 -22.65
CA SER A 213 41.32 -8.31 -23.71
C SER A 213 40.14 -7.87 -24.59
N LYS A 214 39.79 -6.59 -24.72
CA LYS A 214 40.55 -5.34 -24.60
C LYS A 214 39.56 -4.17 -24.46
#